data_AF-A0AAW3YPP3-F1
#
_entry.id   AF-A0AAW3YPP3-F1
#
_cell.length_a   1.000
_cell.length_b   1.000
_cell.length_c   1.000
_cell.angle_alpha   90.00
_cell.angle_beta   90.00
_cell.angle_gamma   90.00
#
_symmetry.space_group_name_H-M   'P 1'
#
loop_
_entity.id
_entity.type
_entity.pdbx_description
1 polymer ?
#
loop_
_entity_poly.entity_id
_entity_poly.type
_entity_poly.pdbx_seq_one_letter_code
_entity_poly.pdbx_strand_id
1 'polypeptide(L)'
;MKHEAQERITTRVNPEIKELLERALSLSGYASLNSFIANAAVAEAKRLIEQDMRIRLCQEDALAFVHALEEPIKANERFLRAARHHKETIINEDSSS
;
A
#
# COMPACT_ATOMS: atom_id res chain seq x y z
N MET A 1 -2.17 -12.85 28.08
CA MET A 1 -2.42 -12.97 26.63
C MET A 1 -3.51 -11.96 26.28
N LYS A 2 -3.22 -10.92 25.49
CA LYS A 2 -4.24 -9.97 25.05
C LYS A 2 -5.19 -10.74 24.13
N HIS A 3 -6.46 -10.83 24.49
CA HIS A 3 -7.48 -11.19 23.51
C HIS A 3 -7.49 -10.06 22.48
N GLU A 4 -7.11 -10.36 21.23
CA GLU A 4 -7.41 -9.48 20.11
C GLU A 4 -8.92 -9.26 20.12
N ALA A 5 -9.32 -8.02 20.37
CA ALA A 5 -10.74 -7.65 20.36
C ALA A 5 -11.25 -7.89 18.93
N GLN A 6 -12.20 -8.81 18.77
CA GLN A 6 -12.80 -9.08 17.49
C GLN A 6 -13.64 -7.87 17.06
N GLU A 7 -13.11 -7.06 16.16
CA GLU A 7 -13.81 -5.89 15.62
C GLU A 7 -14.85 -6.32 14.58
N ARG A 8 -16.04 -5.69 14.63
CA ARG A 8 -17.17 -6.03 13.75
C ARG A 8 -17.38 -4.93 12.73
N ILE A 9 -17.34 -5.30 11.45
CA ILE A 9 -17.71 -4.44 10.33
C ILE A 9 -19.22 -4.55 10.10
N THR A 10 -19.91 -3.40 10.05
CA THR A 10 -21.33 -3.34 9.69
C THR A 10 -21.54 -2.31 8.60
N THR A 11 -22.42 -2.61 7.64
CA THR A 11 -22.73 -1.70 6.52
C THR A 11 -24.17 -1.94 6.09
N ARG A 12 -24.85 -0.85 5.71
CA ARG A 12 -26.19 -0.91 5.13
C ARG A 12 -26.05 -1.08 3.62
N VAL A 13 -26.81 -2.01 3.06
CA VAL A 13 -26.93 -2.22 1.63
C VAL A 13 -28.39 -2.09 1.23
N ASN A 14 -28.64 -1.58 0.03
CA ASN A 14 -29.98 -1.59 -0.55
C ASN A 14 -30.28 -3.01 -1.12
N PRO A 15 -31.55 -3.29 -1.50
CA PRO A 15 -31.92 -4.60 -2.02
C PRO A 15 -31.17 -5.01 -3.30
N GLU A 16 -30.92 -4.07 -4.20
CA GLU A 16 -30.22 -4.29 -5.47
C GLU A 16 -28.77 -4.78 -5.25
N ILE A 17 -28.04 -4.11 -4.34
CA ILE A 17 -26.69 -4.52 -3.94
C ILE A 17 -26.72 -5.89 -3.28
N LYS A 18 -27.72 -6.14 -2.42
CA LYS A 18 -27.85 -7.45 -1.76
C LYS A 18 -28.03 -8.56 -2.79
N GLU A 19 -28.92 -8.38 -3.77
CA GLU A 19 -29.15 -9.35 -4.85
C GLU A 19 -27.89 -9.60 -5.68
N LEU A 20 -27.16 -8.53 -6.02
CA LEU A 20 -25.87 -8.64 -6.72
C LEU A 20 -24.87 -9.50 -5.93
N LEU A 21 -24.73 -9.24 -4.62
CA LEU A 21 -23.80 -9.97 -3.77
C LEU A 21 -24.22 -11.44 -3.58
N GLU A 22 -25.53 -11.72 -3.48
CA GLU A 22 -26.06 -13.09 -3.43
C GLU A 22 -25.81 -13.85 -4.74
N ARG A 23 -25.94 -13.17 -5.89
CA ARG A 23 -25.59 -13.76 -7.18
C ARG A 23 -24.10 -14.05 -7.28
N ALA A 24 -23.23 -13.13 -6.84
CA ALA A 24 -21.79 -13.36 -6.80
C ALA A 24 -21.40 -14.49 -5.82
N LEU A 25 -22.10 -14.60 -4.68
CA LEU A 25 -21.94 -15.70 -3.73
C LEU A 25 -22.18 -17.06 -4.41
N SER A 26 -23.24 -17.18 -5.21
CA SER A 26 -23.58 -18.42 -5.91
C SER A 26 -22.50 -18.91 -6.89
N LEU A 27 -21.63 -18.01 -7.34
CA LEU A 27 -20.55 -18.29 -8.31
C LEU A 27 -19.18 -18.49 -7.65
N SER A 28 -19.01 -18.02 -6.41
CA SER A 28 -17.69 -17.92 -5.76
C SER A 28 -17.37 -19.10 -4.84
N GLY A 29 -18.33 -19.98 -4.56
CA GLY A 29 -18.12 -21.19 -3.75
C GLY A 29 -18.00 -20.94 -2.25
N TYR A 30 -18.22 -19.71 -1.76
CA TYR A 30 -18.26 -19.43 -0.33
C TYR A 30 -19.56 -19.95 0.32
N ALA A 31 -19.46 -20.37 1.58
CA ALA A 31 -20.60 -20.92 2.33
C ALA A 31 -21.62 -19.87 2.80
N SER A 32 -21.25 -18.58 2.83
CA SER A 32 -22.14 -17.52 3.28
C SER A 32 -21.81 -16.15 2.67
N LEU A 33 -22.80 -15.26 2.67
CA LEU A 33 -22.64 -13.87 2.21
C LEU A 33 -21.59 -13.11 3.04
N ASN A 34 -21.60 -13.28 4.36
CA ASN A 34 -20.63 -12.63 5.24
C ASN A 34 -19.20 -13.09 4.96
N SER A 35 -18.99 -14.40 4.76
CA SER A 35 -17.67 -14.92 4.38
C SER A 35 -17.22 -14.40 3.02
N PHE A 36 -18.13 -14.29 2.05
CA PHE A 36 -17.82 -13.71 0.75
C PHE A 36 -17.40 -12.24 0.86
N ILE A 37 -18.19 -11.41 1.55
CA ILE A 37 -17.91 -9.98 1.72
C ILE A 37 -16.58 -9.77 2.45
N ALA A 38 -16.33 -10.50 3.54
CA ALA A 38 -15.09 -10.37 4.30
C ALA A 38 -13.86 -10.72 3.44
N ASN A 39 -13.91 -11.83 2.70
CA ASN A 39 -12.80 -12.23 1.84
C ASN A 39 -12.61 -11.29 0.65
N ALA A 40 -13.70 -10.82 0.02
CA ALA A 40 -13.64 -9.85 -1.06
C ALA A 40 -13.01 -8.53 -0.60
N ALA A 41 -13.40 -8.03 0.57
CA ALA A 41 -12.83 -6.81 1.15
C ALA A 41 -11.33 -6.96 1.46
N VAL A 42 -10.92 -8.11 2.03
CA VAL A 42 -9.49 -8.38 2.30
C VAL A 42 -8.69 -8.49 1.00
N ALA A 43 -9.23 -9.15 -0.03
CA ALA A 43 -8.58 -9.27 -1.32
C ALA A 43 -8.38 -7.89 -1.98
N GLU A 44 -9.41 -7.04 -1.95
CA GLU A 44 -9.33 -5.68 -2.51
C GLU A 44 -8.37 -4.79 -1.72
N ALA A 45 -8.38 -4.88 -0.38
CA ALA A 45 -7.45 -4.14 0.46
C ALA A 45 -5.99 -4.51 0.14
N LYS A 46 -5.68 -5.82 0.01
CA LYS A 46 -4.35 -6.29 -0.40
C LYS A 46 -3.97 -5.75 -1.78
N ARG A 47 -4.90 -5.81 -2.74
CA ARG A 47 -4.69 -5.32 -4.10
C ARG A 47 -4.35 -3.82 -4.11
N LEU A 48 -5.06 -3.01 -3.32
CA LEU A 48 -4.82 -1.57 -3.22
C LEU A 48 -3.48 -1.25 -2.56
N ILE A 49 -3.13 -1.93 -1.46
CA ILE A 49 -1.82 -1.77 -0.79
C ILE A 49 -0.69 -2.16 -1.74
N GLU A 50 -0.80 -3.31 -2.40
CA GLU A 50 0.21 -3.74 -3.38
C GLU A 50 0.31 -2.79 -4.58
N GLN A 51 -0.79 -2.17 -5.00
CA GLN A 51 -0.78 -1.19 -6.07
C GLN A 51 -0.05 0.09 -5.66
N ASP A 52 -0.24 0.56 -4.43
CA ASP A 52 0.43 1.73 -3.87
C ASP A 52 1.95 1.49 -3.71
N MET A 53 2.34 0.29 -3.31
CA MET A 53 3.75 -0.10 -3.14
C MET A 53 4.51 -0.35 -4.45
N ARG A 54 3.85 -0.28 -5.62
CA ARG A 54 4.48 -0.57 -6.92
C ARG A 54 4.71 0.71 -7.71
N ILE A 55 5.97 1.00 -8.00
CA ILE A 55 6.34 1.98 -9.02
C ILE A 55 6.26 1.29 -10.38
N ARG A 56 5.35 1.74 -11.25
CA ARG A 56 5.31 1.31 -12.65
C ARG A 56 6.15 2.28 -13.48
N LEU A 57 7.29 1.79 -13.96
CA LEU A 57 8.18 2.52 -14.86
C LEU A 57 7.80 2.21 -16.31
N CYS A 58 7.86 3.21 -17.19
CA CYS A 58 7.87 2.93 -18.62
C CYS A 58 9.19 2.28 -19.03
N GLN A 59 9.30 1.78 -20.26
CA GLN A 59 10.50 1.05 -20.70
C GLN A 59 11.78 1.89 -20.59
N GLU A 60 11.70 3.17 -20.97
CA GLU A 60 12.84 4.11 -20.89
C GLU A 60 13.25 4.36 -19.44
N ASP A 61 12.27 4.59 -18.55
CA ASP A 61 12.53 4.79 -17.12
C ASP A 61 13.10 3.54 -16.44
N ALA A 62 12.64 2.35 -16.84
CA ALA A 62 13.13 1.08 -16.31
C ALA A 62 14.60 0.85 -16.70
N LEU A 63 14.98 1.15 -17.96
CA LEU A 63 16.36 1.10 -18.42
C LEU A 63 17.25 2.11 -17.67
N ALA A 64 16.77 3.34 -17.51
CA ALA A 64 17.49 4.36 -16.73
C ALA A 64 17.66 3.95 -15.26
N PHE A 65 16.65 3.33 -14.66
CA PHE A 65 16.71 2.81 -13.29
C PHE A 65 17.73 1.68 -13.14
N VAL A 66 17.74 0.69 -14.05
CA VAL A 66 18.72 -0.40 -14.04
C VAL A 66 20.14 0.15 -14.23
N HIS A 67 20.35 1.04 -15.19
CA HIS A 67 21.65 1.68 -15.40
C HIS A 67 22.13 2.43 -14.15
N ALA A 68 21.24 3.10 -13.43
CA ALA A 68 21.58 3.78 -12.19
C ALA A 68 21.94 2.82 -11.03
N LEU A 69 21.43 1.57 -11.05
CA LEU A 69 21.82 0.53 -10.09
C LEU A 69 23.18 -0.09 -10.41
N GLU A 70 23.48 -0.31 -11.70
CA GLU A 70 24.74 -0.90 -12.16
C GLU A 70 25.92 0.09 -12.08
N GLU A 71 25.67 1.34 -12.46
CA GLU A 71 26.63 2.43 -12.41
C GLU A 71 26.08 3.55 -11.51
N PRO A 72 26.31 3.48 -10.18
CA PRO A 72 25.80 4.49 -9.27
C PRO A 72 26.38 5.86 -9.62
N ILE A 73 25.48 6.78 -9.95
CA ILE A 73 25.81 8.14 -10.37
C ILE A 73 26.57 8.84 -9.23
N LYS A 74 27.69 9.48 -9.55
CA LYS A 74 28.42 10.31 -8.57
C LYS A 74 27.52 11.45 -8.11
N ALA A 75 27.34 11.57 -6.79
CA ALA A 75 26.59 12.65 -6.19
C ALA A 75 27.11 14.02 -6.66
N ASN A 76 26.22 14.88 -7.15
CA ASN A 76 26.58 16.23 -7.57
C ASN A 76 26.69 17.19 -6.38
N GLU A 77 27.33 18.34 -6.58
CA GLU A 77 27.56 19.34 -5.52
C GLU A 77 26.26 19.85 -4.87
N ARG A 78 25.16 19.91 -5.64
CA ARG A 78 23.86 20.33 -5.13
C ARG A 78 23.26 19.27 -4.19
N PHE A 79 23.38 18.00 -4.52
CA PHE A 79 22.96 16.88 -3.69
C PHE A 79 23.78 16.83 -2.39
N LEU A 80 25.11 16.94 -2.49
CA LEU A 80 25.99 16.95 -1.31
C LEU A 80 25.69 18.12 -0.37
N ARG A 81 25.42 19.30 -0.91
CA ARG A 81 25.02 20.47 -0.10
C ARG A 81 23.68 20.25 0.61
N ALA A 82 22.68 19.69 -0.09
CA ALA A 82 21.38 19.39 0.51
C ALA A 82 21.49 18.33 1.61
N ALA A 83 22.28 17.27 1.39
CA ALA A 83 22.53 16.23 2.38
C ALA A 83 23.23 16.77 3.63
N ARG A 84 24.22 17.67 3.48
CA ARG A 84 24.87 18.36 4.61
C ARG A 84 23.88 19.18 5.43
N HIS A 85 23.07 20.01 4.76
CA HIS A 85 22.06 20.83 5.43
C HIS A 85 21.06 19.97 6.22
N HIS A 86 20.56 18.88 5.63
CA HIS A 86 19.64 17.96 6.30
C HIS A 86 20.26 17.32 7.55
N LYS A 87 21.53 16.91 7.48
CA LYS A 87 22.27 16.36 8.61
C LYS A 87 22.41 17.38 9.75
N GLU A 88 22.69 18.65 9.42
CA GLU A 88 22.76 19.74 10.41
C GLU A 88 21.40 20.06 11.05
N THR A 89 20.29 19.88 10.32
CA THR A 89 18.94 20.11 10.88
C THR A 89 18.54 19.00 11.86
N ILE A 90 18.83 17.74 11.53
CA ILE A 90 18.50 16.59 12.40
C ILE A 90 19.34 16.58 13.68
N ILE A 91 20.64 16.87 13.60
CA ILE A 91 21.54 16.84 14.77
C ILE A 91 21.20 17.94 15.80
N ASN A 92 20.65 19.08 15.33
CA ASN A 92 20.27 20.19 16.21
C ASN A 92 18.96 19.94 16.99
N GLU A 93 18.10 19.02 16.54
CA GLU A 93 16.88 18.64 17.28
C GLU A 93 17.19 17.72 18.46
N ASP A 94 18.20 16.84 18.35
CA ASP A 94 18.63 15.95 19.44
C ASP A 94 19.46 16.66 20.55
N SER A 95 19.99 17.86 20.27
CA SER A 95 20.84 18.63 21.20
C SER A 95 20.06 19.65 22.05
N SER A 96 18.74 19.74 21.87
CA SER A 96 17.86 20.72 22.55
C SER A 96 16.83 20.07 23.50
N SER A 97 17.01 18.80 23.87
CA SER A 97 16.23 18.12 24.93
C SER A 97 17.04 17.89 26.20
#